data_AF-A0A838YQ63-F1
#
_entry.id   AF-A0A838YQ63-F1
#
_cell.length_a   1.000
_cell.length_b   1.000
_cell.length_c   1.000
_cell.angle_alpha   90.00
_cell.angle_beta   90.00
_cell.angle_gamma   90.00
#
_symmetry.space_group_name_H-M   'P 1'
#
loop_
_entity.id
_entity.type
_entity.pdbx_description
1 polymer ?
#
loop_
_entity_poly.entity_id
_entity_poly.type
_entity_poly.pdbx_seq_one_letter_code
_entity_poly.pdbx_strand_id
1 'polypeptide(L)'
;MGLREIELQEEYRSDRNDIASEFFFPCLSNCIEYDRCVDFLSIQTLATISMAFDNFVMGKAKLRIVTGHRFKAADLDLFTKLFDEKYKKSFKGKQIKNTKIEKIAKFFDNGQIELKIAIPNSEEVANSFSERIGIFRDEDNQIVAFTGTSSESFSTQTIDFESVDVFTSWNDKSRVERKVKDFEELWKNKTKYVQVYDFMYAIKNNLLKYSSEWVLRD
;
A
#
# COMPACT_ATOMS: atom_id res chain seq x y z
N MET A 1 -2.84 23.20 2.65
CA MET A 1 -1.40 22.98 2.47
C MET A 1 -1.27 21.90 1.42
N GLY A 2 -0.67 22.21 0.28
CA GLY A 2 -0.39 21.24 -0.77
C GLY A 2 0.94 20.52 -0.56
N LEU A 3 1.22 19.48 -1.34
CA LEU A 3 2.48 18.71 -1.29
C LEU A 3 3.69 19.59 -1.59
N ARG A 4 3.52 20.63 -2.42
CA ARG A 4 4.59 21.57 -2.79
C ARG A 4 5.04 22.49 -1.65
N GLU A 5 4.23 22.63 -0.61
CA GLU A 5 4.56 23.40 0.60
C GLU A 5 5.40 22.59 1.61
N ILE A 6 5.60 21.29 1.36
CA ILE A 6 6.41 20.42 2.21
C ILE A 6 7.88 20.52 1.78
N GLU A 7 8.77 20.72 2.75
CA GLU A 7 10.22 20.68 2.53
C GLU A 7 10.69 19.22 2.38
N LEU A 8 10.64 18.71 1.14
CA LEU A 8 11.03 17.34 0.82
C LEU A 8 12.51 17.24 0.42
N GLN A 9 13.18 16.20 0.90
CA GLN A 9 14.52 15.80 0.45
C GLN A 9 14.42 14.89 -0.79
N GLU A 10 15.45 14.88 -1.64
CA GLU A 10 15.53 13.97 -2.79
C GLU A 10 15.78 12.51 -2.38
N GLU A 11 16.39 12.29 -1.21
CA GLU A 11 16.63 10.96 -0.64
C GLU A 11 16.46 10.99 0.88
N TYR A 12 15.74 10.01 1.43
CA TYR A 12 15.68 9.74 2.87
C TYR A 12 16.33 8.39 3.17
N ARG A 13 17.02 8.29 4.32
CA ARG A 13 17.75 7.07 4.71
C ARG A 13 17.75 6.84 6.21
N SER A 14 17.54 5.60 6.66
CA SER A 14 17.30 5.29 8.07
C SER A 14 18.43 5.68 9.03
N ASP A 15 19.66 5.83 8.57
CA ASP A 15 20.78 6.27 9.41
C ASP A 15 20.76 7.76 9.78
N ARG A 16 19.98 8.57 9.04
CA ARG A 16 20.01 10.02 9.17
C ARG A 16 18.63 10.69 9.14
N ASN A 17 17.58 9.94 8.80
CA ASN A 17 16.22 10.43 8.73
C ASN A 17 15.26 9.48 9.44
N ASP A 18 14.24 10.04 10.09
CA ASP A 18 12.99 9.33 10.36
C ASP A 18 12.09 9.40 9.13
N ILE A 19 12.20 8.40 8.25
CA ILE A 19 11.45 8.34 6.99
C ILE A 19 9.93 8.42 7.23
N ALA A 20 9.43 7.87 8.34
CA ALA A 20 8.00 7.88 8.63
C ALA A 20 7.51 9.30 8.94
N SER A 21 8.18 10.00 9.85
CA SER A 21 7.75 11.33 10.29
C SER A 21 8.20 12.48 9.37
N GLU A 22 9.34 12.33 8.70
CA GLU A 22 9.90 13.37 7.83
C GLU A 22 9.40 13.29 6.38
N PHE A 23 8.97 12.11 5.91
CA PHE A 23 8.53 11.93 4.52
C PHE A 23 7.08 11.46 4.42
N PHE A 24 6.74 10.32 5.01
CA PHE A 24 5.43 9.71 4.79
C PHE A 24 4.28 10.48 5.44
N PHE A 25 4.35 10.81 6.73
CA PHE A 25 3.25 11.52 7.39
C PHE A 25 2.96 12.89 6.74
N PRO A 26 3.94 13.74 6.42
CA PRO A 26 3.69 14.97 5.70
C PRO A 26 2.99 14.73 4.36
N CYS A 27 3.46 13.77 3.55
CA CYS A 27 2.86 13.47 2.25
C CYS A 27 1.43 12.93 2.38
N LEU A 28 1.22 11.95 3.26
CA LEU A 28 -0.08 11.32 3.49
C LEU A 28 -1.13 12.34 3.98
N SER A 29 -0.76 13.20 4.93
CA SER A 29 -1.65 14.22 5.50
C SER A 29 -2.08 15.30 4.50
N ASN A 30 -1.36 15.48 3.39
CA ASN A 30 -1.64 16.52 2.39
C ASN A 30 -2.04 15.95 1.02
N CYS A 31 -2.17 14.63 0.90
CA CYS A 31 -2.65 13.97 -0.32
C CYS A 31 -4.16 13.66 -0.26
N ILE A 32 -4.78 13.54 -1.44
CA ILE A 32 -6.13 13.00 -1.66
C ILE A 32 -6.10 11.63 -2.35
N GLU A 33 -4.97 11.23 -2.90
CA GLU A 33 -4.77 9.91 -3.47
C GLU A 33 -3.37 9.42 -3.13
N TYR A 34 -3.29 8.17 -2.67
CA TYR A 34 -2.04 7.46 -2.45
C TYR A 34 -2.08 6.13 -3.20
N ASP A 35 -1.21 6.02 -4.20
CA ASP A 35 -1.00 4.79 -4.97
C ASP A 35 0.26 4.09 -4.47
N ARG A 36 0.18 2.78 -4.27
CA ARG A 36 1.28 2.00 -3.70
C ARG A 36 1.42 0.64 -4.37
N CYS A 37 2.64 0.32 -4.80
CA CYS A 37 3.06 -1.02 -5.17
C CYS A 37 3.97 -1.58 -4.08
N VAL A 38 3.67 -2.80 -3.63
CA VAL A 38 4.53 -3.56 -2.69
C VAL A 38 4.54 -5.05 -3.01
N ASP A 39 5.56 -5.73 -2.54
CA ASP A 39 5.67 -7.19 -2.60
C ASP A 39 4.72 -7.89 -1.63
N PHE A 40 4.64 -7.38 -0.40
CA PHE A 40 3.85 -7.98 0.68
C PHE A 40 3.08 -6.92 1.46
N LEU A 41 1.75 -7.02 1.45
CA LEU A 41 0.89 -6.21 2.29
C LEU A 41 0.49 -6.96 3.57
N SER A 42 0.77 -6.37 4.73
CA SER A 42 0.23 -6.83 6.01
C SER A 42 -1.03 -6.05 6.39
N ILE A 43 -1.93 -6.67 7.17
CA ILE A 43 -3.11 -5.95 7.66
C ILE A 43 -2.73 -4.82 8.62
N GLN A 44 -1.64 -5.01 9.38
CA GLN A 44 -1.14 -4.02 10.33
C GLN A 44 -0.63 -2.78 9.60
N THR A 45 0.11 -2.96 8.50
CA THR A 45 0.50 -1.86 7.61
C THR A 45 -0.73 -1.09 7.15
N LEU A 46 -1.70 -1.80 6.58
CA LEU A 46 -2.88 -1.17 6.01
C LEU A 46 -3.64 -0.39 7.08
N ALA A 47 -3.73 -0.93 8.29
CA ALA A 47 -4.29 -0.26 9.45
C ALA A 47 -3.53 1.03 9.77
N THR A 48 -2.20 0.98 9.77
CA THR A 48 -1.39 2.16 10.08
C THR A 48 -1.56 3.24 9.04
N ILE A 49 -1.43 2.94 7.74
CA ILE A 49 -1.63 3.93 6.66
C ILE A 49 -3.03 4.54 6.79
N SER A 50 -4.06 3.71 6.88
CA SER A 50 -5.46 4.16 6.88
C SER A 50 -5.84 4.98 8.13
N MET A 51 -5.09 4.87 9.22
CA MET A 51 -5.36 5.59 10.47
C MET A 51 -4.39 6.72 10.75
N ALA A 52 -3.30 6.82 9.98
CA ALA A 52 -2.23 7.79 10.24
C ALA A 52 -2.62 9.24 9.92
N PHE A 53 -3.70 9.48 9.14
CA PHE A 53 -4.00 10.83 8.69
C PHE A 53 -5.50 11.11 8.50
N ASP A 54 -5.89 12.33 8.88
CA ASP A 54 -7.28 12.77 8.98
C ASP A 54 -8.01 12.78 7.64
N ASN A 55 -7.35 13.16 6.53
CA ASN A 55 -7.98 13.16 5.21
C ASN A 55 -8.52 11.79 4.83
N PHE A 56 -7.79 10.72 5.17
CA PHE A 56 -8.28 9.36 4.95
C PHE A 56 -9.47 9.02 5.84
N VAL A 57 -9.34 9.29 7.15
CA VAL A 57 -10.41 8.99 8.12
C VAL A 57 -11.69 9.77 7.82
N MET A 58 -11.58 10.99 7.30
CA MET A 58 -12.69 11.84 6.90
C MET A 58 -13.32 11.47 5.54
N GLY A 59 -12.77 10.49 4.81
CA GLY A 59 -13.28 10.10 3.50
C GLY A 59 -12.88 11.03 2.35
N LYS A 60 -11.85 11.86 2.54
CA LYS A 60 -11.33 12.81 1.54
C LYS A 60 -10.17 12.26 0.73
N ALA A 61 -9.59 11.13 1.15
CA ALA A 61 -8.48 10.50 0.47
C ALA A 61 -8.78 9.05 0.05
N LYS A 62 -8.13 8.63 -1.03
CA LYS A 62 -8.21 7.29 -1.59
C LYS A 62 -6.85 6.59 -1.56
N LEU A 63 -6.87 5.29 -1.31
CA LEU A 63 -5.69 4.43 -1.27
C LEU A 63 -5.85 3.30 -2.29
N ARG A 64 -4.94 3.23 -3.26
CA ARG A 64 -4.89 2.16 -4.26
C ARG A 64 -3.62 1.35 -4.07
N ILE A 65 -3.75 0.06 -3.77
CA ILE A 65 -2.60 -0.82 -3.53
C ILE A 65 -2.58 -1.95 -4.55
N VAL A 66 -1.42 -2.16 -5.17
CA VAL A 66 -1.08 -3.41 -5.87
C VAL A 66 -0.06 -4.16 -5.04
N THR A 67 -0.41 -5.35 -4.57
CA THR A 67 0.49 -6.22 -3.79
C THR A 67 0.77 -7.53 -4.50
N GLY A 68 1.90 -8.17 -4.20
CA GLY A 68 2.18 -9.53 -4.64
C GLY A 68 1.17 -10.56 -4.08
N HIS A 69 1.11 -11.72 -4.72
CA HIS A 69 0.16 -12.80 -4.39
C HIS A 69 0.53 -13.68 -3.19
N ARG A 70 1.64 -13.38 -2.50
CA ARG A 70 2.13 -14.15 -1.36
C ARG A 70 1.84 -13.38 -0.08
N PHE A 71 1.26 -14.06 0.91
CA PHE A 71 0.88 -13.46 2.20
C PHE A 71 1.35 -14.32 3.38
N LYS A 72 1.52 -13.70 4.55
CA LYS A 72 1.59 -14.47 5.80
C LYS A 72 0.25 -15.15 6.04
N ALA A 73 0.28 -16.33 6.68
CA ALA A 73 -0.94 -17.04 7.00
C ALA A 73 -1.90 -16.22 7.89
N ALA A 74 -1.35 -15.50 8.87
CA ALA A 74 -2.13 -14.63 9.75
C ALA A 74 -2.79 -13.46 8.99
N ASP A 75 -2.06 -12.81 8.06
CA ASP A 75 -2.61 -11.72 7.26
C ASP A 75 -3.69 -12.22 6.31
N LEU A 76 -3.45 -13.34 5.62
CA LEU A 76 -4.42 -13.91 4.69
C LEU A 76 -5.72 -14.33 5.37
N ASP A 77 -5.63 -14.93 6.57
CA ASP A 77 -6.81 -15.28 7.38
C ASP A 77 -7.60 -14.01 7.79
N LEU A 78 -6.90 -12.94 8.20
CA LEU A 78 -7.54 -11.67 8.57
C LEU A 78 -8.18 -10.97 7.37
N PHE A 79 -7.51 -10.92 6.22
CA PHE A 79 -8.11 -10.41 4.99
C PHE A 79 -9.31 -11.26 4.58
N THR A 80 -9.22 -12.58 4.60
CA THR A 80 -10.36 -13.45 4.26
C THR A 80 -11.56 -13.18 5.17
N LYS A 81 -11.34 -12.98 6.47
CA LYS A 81 -12.38 -12.61 7.44
C LYS A 81 -12.98 -11.23 7.20
N LEU A 82 -12.19 -10.26 6.74
CA LEU A 82 -12.68 -8.91 6.40
C LEU A 82 -13.71 -8.93 5.26
N PHE A 83 -13.54 -9.85 4.32
CA PHE A 83 -14.35 -9.90 3.11
C PHE A 83 -15.42 -11.01 3.10
N ASP A 84 -15.42 -11.93 4.07
CA ASP A 84 -16.50 -12.92 4.22
C ASP A 84 -17.76 -12.28 4.86
N GLU A 85 -18.85 -12.21 4.10
CA GLU A 85 -20.13 -11.68 4.56
C GLU A 85 -20.71 -12.41 5.78
N LYS A 86 -20.42 -13.70 5.95
CA LYS A 86 -20.85 -14.48 7.13
C LYS A 86 -20.09 -14.01 8.38
N TYR A 87 -18.81 -13.68 8.23
CA TYR A 87 -18.00 -13.11 9.31
C TYR A 87 -18.36 -11.65 9.61
N LYS A 88 -18.70 -10.83 8.59
CA LYS A 88 -19.22 -9.47 8.79
C LYS A 88 -20.48 -9.43 9.68
N LYS A 89 -21.35 -10.45 9.59
CA LYS A 89 -22.51 -10.61 10.49
C LYS A 89 -22.12 -11.05 11.91
N SER A 90 -21.05 -11.83 12.08
CA SER A 90 -20.54 -12.28 13.38
C SER A 90 -19.91 -11.15 14.19
N PHE A 91 -19.24 -10.18 13.55
CA PHE A 91 -18.76 -8.94 14.20
C PHE A 91 -19.89 -8.13 14.84
N LYS A 92 -21.10 -8.15 14.28
CA LYS A 92 -22.27 -7.51 14.89
C LYS A 92 -22.81 -8.24 16.13
N GLY A 93 -22.50 -9.53 16.30
CA GLY A 93 -23.11 -10.39 17.33
C GLY A 93 -22.17 -10.84 18.46
N LYS A 94 -20.85 -10.83 18.25
CA LYS A 94 -19.85 -11.13 19.28
C LYS A 94 -18.83 -9.99 19.31
N GLN A 95 -18.61 -9.43 20.51
CA GLN A 95 -17.58 -8.42 20.82
C GLN A 95 -16.17 -8.93 20.47
N ILE A 96 -15.82 -8.98 19.19
CA ILE A 96 -14.42 -8.87 18.79
C ILE A 96 -14.13 -7.38 18.81
N LYS A 97 -13.67 -6.87 19.97
CA LYS A 97 -13.30 -5.47 20.23
C LYS A 97 -12.10 -4.98 19.39
N ASN A 98 -11.89 -5.46 18.16
CA ASN A 98 -10.82 -4.98 17.32
C ASN A 98 -11.34 -3.87 16.39
N THR A 99 -11.56 -2.70 16.98
CA THR A 99 -12.06 -1.48 16.32
C THR A 99 -11.25 -1.09 15.08
N LYS A 100 -9.98 -1.52 15.00
CA LYS A 100 -9.11 -1.28 13.85
C LYS A 100 -9.54 -2.06 12.61
N ILE A 101 -9.83 -3.36 12.76
CA ILE A 101 -10.25 -4.24 11.65
C ILE A 101 -11.61 -3.79 11.10
N GLU A 102 -12.54 -3.43 11.99
CA GLU A 102 -13.85 -2.91 11.58
C GLU A 102 -13.76 -1.60 10.78
N LYS A 103 -12.84 -0.71 11.16
CA LYS A 103 -12.57 0.52 10.39
C LYS A 103 -12.02 0.22 9.00
N ILE A 104 -11.06 -0.71 8.90
CA ILE A 104 -10.51 -1.13 7.61
C ILE A 104 -11.61 -1.72 6.71
N ALA A 105 -12.49 -2.57 7.26
CA ALA A 105 -13.63 -3.11 6.52
C ALA A 105 -14.52 -1.99 5.97
N LYS A 106 -14.82 -0.96 6.77
CA LYS A 106 -15.59 0.21 6.33
C LYS A 106 -14.88 1.00 5.22
N PHE A 107 -13.55 1.14 5.30
CA PHE A 107 -12.80 1.84 4.25
C PHE A 107 -12.84 1.09 2.91
N PHE A 108 -12.81 -0.25 2.92
CA PHE A 108 -13.07 -1.05 1.72
C PHE A 108 -14.52 -0.88 1.22
N ASP A 109 -15.50 -0.98 2.12
CA ASP A 109 -16.92 -0.88 1.77
C ASP A 109 -17.30 0.51 1.20
N ASN A 110 -16.60 1.57 1.64
CA ASN A 110 -16.75 2.94 1.15
C ASN A 110 -15.95 3.23 -0.14
N GLY A 111 -15.15 2.27 -0.64
CA GLY A 111 -14.28 2.48 -1.80
C GLY A 111 -13.07 3.38 -1.55
N GLN A 112 -12.73 3.62 -0.29
CA GLN A 112 -11.54 4.41 0.09
C GLN A 112 -10.25 3.60 -0.04
N ILE A 113 -10.32 2.28 0.15
CA ILE A 113 -9.22 1.35 -0.13
C ILE A 113 -9.62 0.46 -1.31
N GLU A 114 -8.78 0.43 -2.34
CA GLU A 114 -8.84 -0.54 -3.42
C GLU A 114 -7.56 -1.38 -3.42
N LEU A 115 -7.71 -2.69 -3.44
CA LEU A 115 -6.61 -3.64 -3.38
C LEU A 115 -6.64 -4.57 -4.59
N LYS A 116 -5.49 -4.69 -5.26
CA LYS A 116 -5.26 -5.61 -6.37
C LYS A 116 -4.03 -6.49 -6.14
N ILE A 117 -4.05 -7.66 -6.75
CA ILE A 117 -3.05 -8.71 -6.63
C ILE A 117 -2.29 -8.85 -7.93
N ALA A 118 -0.98 -8.62 -7.89
CA ALA A 118 -0.05 -8.87 -8.97
C ALA A 118 0.50 -10.31 -8.93
N ILE A 119 0.35 -11.01 -10.05
CA ILE A 119 0.83 -12.37 -10.26
C ILE A 119 1.72 -12.39 -11.51
N PRO A 120 3.03 -12.63 -11.36
CA PRO A 120 3.88 -12.87 -12.51
C PRO A 120 3.38 -14.09 -13.31
N ASN A 121 3.30 -13.97 -14.64
CA ASN A 121 2.62 -14.95 -15.50
C ASN A 121 3.46 -15.42 -16.69
N SER A 122 4.79 -15.31 -16.62
CA SER A 122 5.72 -15.65 -17.70
C SER A 122 6.95 -16.39 -17.19
N GLU A 123 7.72 -16.98 -18.09
CA GLU A 123 9.01 -17.59 -17.73
C GLU A 123 10.07 -16.52 -17.44
N GLU A 124 9.99 -15.36 -18.11
CA GLU A 124 10.91 -14.25 -17.94
C GLU A 124 10.73 -13.52 -16.60
N VAL A 125 9.50 -13.48 -16.08
CA VAL A 125 9.15 -12.96 -14.76
C VAL A 125 8.26 -14.01 -14.08
N ALA A 126 8.90 -14.96 -13.41
CA ALA A 126 8.23 -16.16 -12.87
C ALA A 126 8.11 -16.19 -11.34
N ASN A 127 8.95 -15.44 -10.61
CA ASN A 127 9.15 -15.66 -9.18
C ASN A 127 8.17 -14.88 -8.29
N SER A 128 8.40 -13.58 -8.16
CA SER A 128 7.63 -12.69 -7.27
C SER A 128 7.53 -11.30 -7.87
N PHE A 129 6.43 -10.62 -7.53
CA PHE A 129 6.29 -9.19 -7.77
C PHE A 129 7.02 -8.46 -6.65
N SER A 130 8.02 -7.64 -6.99
CA SER A 130 8.90 -6.95 -6.03
C SER A 130 9.00 -5.43 -6.24
N GLU A 131 8.15 -4.89 -7.12
CA GLU A 131 8.14 -3.46 -7.39
C GLU A 131 7.67 -2.67 -6.16
N ARG A 132 8.46 -1.66 -5.79
CA ARG A 132 8.19 -0.77 -4.64
C ARG A 132 8.17 0.67 -5.12
N ILE A 133 6.97 1.14 -5.44
CA ILE A 133 6.69 2.52 -5.87
C ILE A 133 5.60 3.06 -4.98
N GLY A 134 5.65 4.33 -4.61
CA GLY A 134 4.48 5.02 -4.09
C GLY A 134 4.32 6.40 -4.71
N ILE A 135 3.08 6.86 -4.81
CA ILE A 135 2.72 8.10 -5.49
C ILE A 135 1.64 8.80 -4.66
N PHE A 136 1.96 9.98 -4.16
CA PHE A 136 1.01 10.88 -3.50
C PHE A 136 0.54 11.92 -4.50
N ARG A 137 -0.76 12.22 -4.50
CA ARG A 137 -1.36 13.31 -5.27
C ARG A 137 -2.23 14.19 -4.37
N ASP A 138 -2.08 15.50 -4.47
CA ASP A 138 -2.92 16.47 -3.75
C ASP A 138 -4.05 17.06 -4.61
N GLU A 139 -4.82 17.98 -4.02
CA GLU A 139 -5.94 18.66 -4.66
C GLU A 139 -5.51 19.54 -5.85
N ASP A 140 -4.26 20.01 -5.87
CA ASP A 140 -3.68 20.84 -6.93
C ASP A 140 -3.02 20.00 -8.04
N ASN A 141 -3.21 18.68 -8.03
CA ASN A 141 -2.55 17.70 -8.91
C ASN A 141 -1.02 17.74 -8.86
N GLN A 142 -0.43 18.25 -7.78
CA GLN A 142 0.99 18.06 -7.52
C GLN A 142 1.22 16.61 -7.10
N ILE A 143 2.35 16.05 -7.53
CA ILE A 143 2.66 14.65 -7.34
C ILE A 143 4.03 14.50 -6.70
N VAL A 144 4.09 13.67 -5.67
CA VAL A 144 5.33 13.19 -5.06
C VAL A 144 5.37 11.68 -5.28
N ALA A 145 6.30 11.21 -6.10
CA ALA A 145 6.54 9.80 -6.34
C ALA A 145 7.82 9.36 -5.63
N PHE A 146 7.91 8.09 -5.24
CA PHE A 146 9.12 7.56 -4.64
C PHE A 146 9.37 6.10 -5.01
N THR A 147 10.64 5.70 -4.90
CA THR A 147 11.09 4.30 -4.95
C THR A 147 11.95 4.01 -3.74
N GLY A 148 11.93 2.78 -3.25
CA GLY A 148 12.75 2.44 -2.10
C GLY A 148 12.35 1.14 -1.43
N THR A 149 13.18 0.71 -0.48
CA THR A 149 12.92 -0.53 0.25
C THR A 149 11.89 -0.37 1.34
N SER A 150 11.41 0.86 1.61
CA SER A 150 10.72 1.13 2.87
C SER A 150 9.60 0.13 3.15
N SER A 151 9.89 -0.73 4.14
CA SER A 151 8.97 -1.67 4.73
C SER A 151 7.91 -0.82 5.38
N GLU A 152 6.67 -1.14 5.07
CA GLU A 152 5.52 -0.32 5.44
C GLU A 152 5.20 -0.40 6.95
N SER A 153 6.16 -0.89 7.75
CA SER A 153 6.17 -0.80 9.18
C SER A 153 6.52 0.64 9.57
N PHE A 154 5.49 1.48 9.64
CA PHE A 154 5.50 2.74 10.41
C PHE A 154 5.72 2.49 11.93
N SER A 155 6.45 1.44 12.28
CA SER A 155 6.67 0.96 13.64
C SER A 155 7.91 1.64 14.21
N THR A 156 7.83 2.05 15.46
CA THR A 156 8.93 2.72 16.17
C THR A 156 9.86 1.75 16.90
N GLN A 157 9.67 0.43 16.74
CA GLN A 157 10.30 -0.59 17.59
C GLN A 157 11.44 -1.35 16.90
N THR A 158 11.29 -1.67 15.60
CA THR A 158 12.35 -2.27 14.78
C THR A 158 12.14 -1.82 13.34
N ILE A 159 13.03 -1.00 12.81
CA ILE A 159 12.98 -0.51 11.43
C ILE A 159 14.09 -1.21 10.67
N ASP A 160 13.77 -1.81 9.52
CA ASP A 160 14.81 -2.26 8.60
C ASP A 160 15.67 -1.05 8.16
N PHE A 161 16.93 -1.30 7.78
CA PHE A 161 17.73 -0.22 7.19
C PHE A 161 17.23 0.07 5.77
N GLU A 162 16.74 1.28 5.55
CA GLU A 162 15.97 1.63 4.36
C GLU A 162 16.46 2.92 3.70
N SER A 163 16.18 3.01 2.41
CA SER A 163 16.34 4.23 1.64
C SER A 163 15.11 4.47 0.77
N VAL A 164 14.79 5.75 0.57
CA VAL A 164 13.71 6.20 -0.29
C VAL A 164 14.23 7.34 -1.16
N ASP A 165 14.18 7.14 -2.48
CA ASP A 165 14.41 8.19 -3.47
C ASP A 165 13.08 8.86 -3.82
N VAL A 166 13.05 10.19 -3.78
CA VAL A 166 11.86 11.02 -3.95
C VAL A 166 11.95 11.84 -5.23
N PHE A 167 10.83 11.91 -5.94
CA PHE A 167 10.66 12.65 -7.19
C PHE A 167 9.43 13.51 -7.10
N THR A 168 9.52 14.77 -7.51
CA THR A 168 8.39 15.70 -7.42
C THR A 168 7.96 16.16 -8.81
N SER A 169 6.67 16.45 -8.99
CA SER A 169 6.15 16.91 -10.29
C SER A 169 6.74 18.25 -10.72
N TRP A 170 7.24 19.04 -9.78
CA TRP A 170 7.82 20.36 -10.02
C TRP A 170 9.34 20.36 -10.29
N ASN A 171 10.08 19.33 -9.85
CA ASN A 171 11.52 19.22 -10.12
C ASN A 171 11.87 18.04 -11.07
N ASP A 172 11.13 16.94 -11.02
CA ASP A 172 11.45 15.65 -11.67
C ASP A 172 10.33 15.15 -12.60
N LYS A 173 9.64 16.08 -13.25
CA LYS A 173 8.40 15.81 -14.02
C LYS A 173 8.45 14.51 -14.85
N SER A 174 9.50 14.31 -15.64
CA SER A 174 9.61 13.11 -16.50
C SER A 174 9.72 11.79 -15.73
N ARG A 175 10.34 11.78 -14.54
CA ARG A 175 10.45 10.59 -13.68
C ARG A 175 9.11 10.30 -13.02
N VAL A 176 8.44 11.34 -12.54
CA VAL A 176 7.09 11.24 -11.96
C VAL A 176 6.10 10.73 -12.98
N GLU A 177 6.08 11.30 -14.19
CA GLU A 177 5.18 10.86 -15.27
C GLU A 177 5.39 9.38 -15.64
N ARG A 178 6.65 8.91 -15.68
CA ARG A 178 6.93 7.48 -15.87
C ARG A 178 6.34 6.63 -14.74
N LYS A 179 6.57 7.00 -13.48
CA LYS A 179 6.06 6.24 -12.33
C LYS A 179 4.53 6.18 -12.28
N VAL A 180 3.87 7.30 -12.56
CA VAL A 180 2.40 7.35 -12.69
C VAL A 180 1.93 6.44 -13.81
N LYS A 181 2.59 6.49 -14.98
CA LYS A 181 2.24 5.65 -16.11
C LYS A 181 2.41 4.16 -15.78
N ASP A 182 3.55 3.78 -15.21
CA ASP A 182 3.86 2.39 -14.83
C ASP A 182 2.81 1.84 -13.85
N PHE A 183 2.46 2.62 -12.82
CA PHE A 183 1.40 2.25 -11.88
C PHE A 183 0.04 2.10 -12.56
N GLU A 184 -0.35 3.06 -13.41
CA GLU A 184 -1.64 3.03 -14.11
C GLU A 184 -1.75 1.87 -15.11
N GLU A 185 -0.67 1.53 -15.80
CA GLU A 185 -0.62 0.37 -16.69
C GLU A 185 -0.74 -0.93 -15.89
N LEU A 186 -0.05 -1.03 -14.76
CA LEU A 186 -0.17 -2.18 -13.85
C LEU A 186 -1.59 -2.29 -13.29
N TRP A 187 -2.13 -1.20 -12.75
CA TRP A 187 -3.48 -1.11 -12.19
C TRP A 187 -4.58 -1.52 -13.18
N LYS A 188 -4.40 -1.17 -14.46
CA LYS A 188 -5.30 -1.51 -15.57
C LYS A 188 -5.00 -2.87 -16.21
N ASN A 189 -4.10 -3.66 -15.62
CA ASN A 189 -3.70 -4.98 -16.10
C ASN A 189 -3.14 -4.95 -17.55
N LYS A 190 -2.29 -3.97 -17.85
CA LYS A 190 -1.64 -3.78 -19.17
C LYS A 190 -0.13 -4.02 -19.15
N THR A 191 0.45 -4.19 -17.96
CA THR A 191 1.89 -4.47 -17.81
C THR A 191 2.22 -5.86 -18.34
N LYS A 192 3.26 -5.94 -19.18
CA LYS A 192 3.75 -7.22 -19.70
C LYS A 192 4.23 -8.09 -18.53
N TYR A 193 4.03 -9.41 -18.64
CA TYR A 193 4.56 -10.42 -17.70
C TYR A 193 3.96 -10.45 -16.29
N VAL A 194 3.01 -9.56 -15.98
CA VAL A 194 2.32 -9.51 -14.70
C VAL A 194 0.83 -9.38 -14.96
N GLN A 195 0.04 -10.28 -14.39
CA GLN A 195 -1.42 -10.16 -14.36
C GLN A 195 -1.88 -9.57 -13.03
N VAL A 196 -2.83 -8.65 -13.10
CA VAL A 196 -3.41 -7.97 -11.94
C VAL A 196 -4.88 -8.32 -11.81
N TYR A 197 -5.26 -8.77 -10.62
CA TYR A 197 -6.62 -9.18 -10.27
C TYR A 197 -7.16 -8.36 -9.10
N ASP A 198 -8.46 -8.09 -9.09
CA ASP A 198 -9.10 -7.55 -7.90
C ASP A 198 -8.95 -8.53 -6.73
N PHE A 199 -8.72 -8.01 -5.52
CA PHE A 199 -8.46 -8.85 -4.35
C PHE A 199 -9.54 -9.92 -4.11
N MET A 200 -10.81 -9.53 -4.24
CA MET A 200 -11.95 -10.43 -4.07
C MET A 200 -11.98 -11.55 -5.10
N TYR A 201 -11.60 -11.23 -6.34
CA TYR A 201 -11.48 -12.23 -7.39
C TYR A 201 -10.33 -13.21 -7.07
N ALA A 202 -9.19 -12.70 -6.61
CA ALA A 202 -8.03 -13.51 -6.26
C ALA A 202 -8.32 -14.49 -5.12
N ILE A 203 -9.04 -14.05 -4.07
CA ILE A 203 -9.50 -14.95 -2.99
C ILE A 203 -10.42 -16.03 -3.56
N LYS A 204 -11.47 -15.63 -4.28
CA LYS A 204 -12.52 -16.56 -4.76
C LYS A 204 -11.97 -17.65 -5.69
N ASN A 205 -10.91 -17.35 -6.43
CA ASN A 205 -10.28 -18.25 -7.39
C ASN A 205 -9.00 -18.91 -6.86
N ASN A 206 -8.72 -18.84 -5.55
CA ASN A 206 -7.55 -19.45 -4.91
C ASN A 206 -6.20 -19.03 -5.54
N LEU A 207 -6.08 -17.75 -5.93
CA LEU A 207 -4.88 -17.21 -6.56
C LEU A 207 -3.80 -16.77 -5.55
N LEU A 208 -4.14 -16.73 -4.25
CA LEU A 208 -3.26 -16.32 -3.17
C LEU A 208 -2.47 -17.50 -2.61
N LYS A 209 -1.21 -17.27 -2.28
CA LYS A 209 -0.29 -18.28 -1.72
C LYS A 209 0.20 -17.88 -0.34
N TYR A 210 0.43 -18.87 0.50
CA TYR A 210 1.16 -18.67 1.75
C TYR A 210 2.65 -18.48 1.46
N SER A 211 3.29 -17.53 2.15
CA SER A 211 4.75 -17.41 2.17
C SER A 211 5.32 -18.15 3.37
N SER A 212 6.21 -19.11 3.14
CA SER A 212 6.98 -19.83 4.16
C SER A 212 8.26 -19.11 4.57
N GLU A 213 8.66 -18.05 3.86
CA GLU A 213 9.92 -17.30 4.11
C GLU A 213 9.94 -16.61 5.49
N TRP A 214 8.81 -16.57 6.19
CA TRP A 214 8.69 -16.03 7.55
C TRP A 214 9.05 -17.03 8.66
N VAL A 215 9.16 -18.33 8.37
CA VAL A 215 9.59 -19.34 9.37
C VAL A 215 11.06 -19.17 9.75
N LEU A 216 11.82 -18.34 9.02
CA LEU A 216 13.24 -18.09 9.25
C LEU A 216 13.53 -16.74 9.94
N ARG A 217 12.50 -15.99 10.37
CA ARG A 217 12.64 -14.66 10.99
C ARG A 217 11.88 -14.50 12.31
N ASP A 218 11.75 -15.59 13.08
CA ASP A 218 11.36 -15.54 14.50
C ASP A 218 12.57 -15.85 15.39
#